data_AF-A0ABD0QEL7-F1
#
_entry.id   AF-A0ABD0QEL7-F1
#
_cell.length_a   1.000
_cell.length_b   1.000
_cell.length_c   1.000
_cell.angle_alpha   90.00
_cell.angle_beta   90.00
_cell.angle_gamma   90.00
#
_symmetry.space_group_name_H-M   'P 1'
#
loop_
_entity.id
_entity.type
_entity.pdbx_description
1 polymer ?
#
loop_
_entity_poly.entity_id
_entity_poly.type
_entity_poly.pdbx_seq_one_letter_code
_entity_poly.pdbx_strand_id
1 'polypeptide(L)'
;MPELALLRFVVLDDDYIGDDFIGQYTIAFECLQPGYRNVPLLGLTGDPLTHASLFVHIAITNRRGGGKAQRRGLSVRRGVRRGREYVTLRNTGIKVLDDTFRPASGPLREATDLREDAQ
;
A
#
# COMPACT_ATOMS: atom_id res chain seq x y z
N MET A 1 0.42 21.65 -4.81
CA MET A 1 1.10 22.05 -6.05
C MET A 1 1.86 20.85 -6.62
N PRO A 2 1.16 19.81 -7.12
CA PRO A 2 1.79 18.70 -7.86
C PRO A 2 2.55 19.16 -9.12
N GLU A 3 2.16 20.28 -9.72
CA GLU A 3 2.76 20.90 -10.90
C GLU A 3 4.23 21.33 -10.71
N LEU A 4 4.69 21.48 -9.46
CA LEU A 4 6.09 21.79 -9.12
C LEU A 4 6.84 20.57 -8.54
N ALA A 5 6.21 19.40 -8.50
CA ALA A 5 6.79 18.23 -7.86
C ALA A 5 7.61 17.37 -8.84
N LEU A 6 8.74 16.86 -8.34
CA LEU A 6 9.57 15.86 -9.01
C LEU A 6 9.56 14.56 -8.20
N LEU A 7 9.53 13.42 -8.88
CA LEU A 7 9.78 12.12 -8.27
C LEU A 7 11.18 11.66 -8.66
N ARG A 8 12.01 11.37 -7.66
CA ARG A 8 13.36 10.83 -7.86
C ARG A 8 13.45 9.43 -7.27
N PHE A 9 13.78 8.47 -8.12
CA PHE A 9 14.23 7.15 -7.72
C PHE A 9 15.75 7.21 -7.53
N VAL A 10 16.23 6.70 -6.41
CA VAL A 10 17.66 6.51 -6.13
C VAL A 10 17.82 5.08 -5.66
N VAL A 11 18.78 4.38 -6.25
CA VAL A 11 19.17 3.02 -5.90
C VAL A 11 20.56 3.10 -5.29
N LEU A 12 20.68 2.59 -4.08
CA LEU A 12 21.93 2.52 -3.34
C LEU A 12 22.20 1.05 -2.99
N ASP A 13 23.47 0.68 -2.89
CA ASP A 13 23.91 -0.57 -2.29
C ASP A 13 23.98 -0.40 -0.77
N ASP A 14 23.45 -1.38 -0.02
CA ASP A 14 23.39 -1.33 1.44
C ASP A 14 24.67 -1.93 2.03
N ASP A 15 25.67 -1.07 2.23
CA ASP A 15 27.00 -1.44 2.72
C ASP A 15 27.18 -1.10 4.22
N TYR A 16 28.13 -1.78 4.87
CA TYR A 16 28.36 -1.65 6.32
C TYR A 16 28.71 -0.21 6.75
N ILE A 17 29.34 0.58 5.87
CA ILE A 17 29.63 2.01 6.09
C ILE A 17 29.34 2.79 4.82
N GLY A 18 28.21 3.49 4.82
CA GLY A 18 27.79 4.36 3.71
C GLY A 18 27.15 3.56 2.59
N ASP A 19 26.09 4.12 2.02
CA ASP A 19 25.35 3.44 0.95
C ASP A 19 25.92 3.87 -0.41
N ASP A 20 26.45 2.92 -1.18
CA ASP A 20 27.10 3.20 -2.46
C ASP A 20 26.07 3.49 -3.56
N PHE A 21 26.30 4.52 -4.36
CA PHE A 21 25.35 4.90 -5.41
C PHE A 21 25.37 3.93 -6.59
N ILE A 22 24.22 3.34 -6.91
CA ILE A 22 24.05 2.49 -8.09
C ILE A 22 23.45 3.28 -9.25
N GLY A 23 22.35 4.00 -9.03
CA GLY A 23 21.66 4.69 -10.11
C GLY A 23 20.50 5.59 -9.68
N GLN A 24 20.04 6.42 -10.59
CA GLN A 24 18.93 7.35 -10.35
C GLN A 24 18.02 7.53 -11.56
N TYR A 25 16.81 8.01 -11.31
CA TYR A 25 15.93 8.53 -12.34
C TYR A 25 15.01 9.60 -11.76
N THR A 26 14.92 10.76 -12.41
CA THR A 26 14.06 11.87 -11.98
C THR A 26 13.03 12.16 -13.06
N ILE A 27 11.77 12.29 -12.65
CA ILE A 27 10.65 12.59 -13.55
C ILE A 27 9.73 13.64 -12.91
N ALA A 28 9.25 14.58 -13.72
CA ALA A 28 8.23 15.53 -13.28
C ALA A 28 6.93 14.79 -12.96
N PHE A 29 6.24 15.18 -11.90
CA PHE A 29 5.02 14.51 -11.45
C PHE A 29 3.96 14.46 -12.55
N GLU A 30 3.84 15.52 -13.36
CA GLU A 30 2.91 15.60 -14.49
C GLU A 30 3.20 14.56 -15.60
N CYS A 31 4.43 14.07 -15.69
CA CYS A 31 4.84 13.07 -16.67
C CYS A 31 4.67 11.62 -16.17
N LEU A 32 4.27 11.40 -14.91
CA LEU A 32 4.09 10.06 -14.36
C LEU A 32 2.88 9.35 -14.99
N GLN A 33 3.12 8.16 -15.54
CA GLN A 33 2.07 7.32 -16.08
C GLN A 33 1.67 6.22 -15.09
N PRO A 34 0.38 6.08 -14.71
CA PRO A 34 -0.07 5.00 -13.85
C PRO A 34 0.16 3.59 -14.44
N GLY A 35 0.05 2.59 -13.58
CA GLY A 35 0.18 1.17 -13.91
C GLY A 35 1.59 0.61 -13.73
N TYR A 36 1.84 -0.59 -14.27
CA TYR A 36 3.16 -1.21 -14.26
C TYR A 36 4.07 -0.55 -15.31
N ARG A 37 5.25 -0.10 -14.88
CA ARG A 37 6.22 0.63 -15.71
C ARG A 37 7.65 0.18 -15.41
N ASN A 38 8.51 0.27 -16.42
CA ASN A 38 9.96 0.17 -16.24
C ASN A 38 10.55 1.58 -16.15
N VAL A 39 11.32 1.83 -15.10
CA VAL A 39 12.06 3.07 -14.89
C VAL A 39 13.54 2.79 -15.20
N PRO A 40 14.10 3.28 -16.32
CA PRO A 40 15.51 3.09 -16.63
C PRO A 40 16.38 3.87 -15.64
N LEU A 41 17.50 3.29 -15.21
CA LEU A 41 18.43 3.95 -14.30
C LEU A 41 19.52 4.70 -15.08
N LEU A 42 19.91 5.84 -14.54
CA LEU A 42 21.03 6.66 -14.99
C LEU A 42 22.14 6.61 -13.95
N GLY A 43 23.39 6.70 -14.39
CA GLY A 43 24.56 6.85 -13.53
C GLY A 43 24.61 8.22 -12.85
N LEU A 44 25.66 8.43 -12.05
CA LEU A 44 25.84 9.68 -11.29
C LEU A 44 25.96 10.90 -12.20
N THR A 45 26.60 10.73 -13.36
CA THR A 45 26.79 11.73 -14.42
C THR A 45 25.55 11.92 -15.31
N GLY A 46 24.52 11.09 -15.14
CA GLY A 46 23.31 11.11 -15.97
C GLY A 46 23.37 10.20 -17.20
N ASP A 47 24.46 9.45 -17.39
CA ASP A 47 24.57 8.50 -18.50
C ASP A 47 23.65 7.30 -18.32
N PRO A 48 23.03 6.76 -19.39
CA PRO A 48 22.17 5.58 -19.27
C PRO A 48 22.93 4.35 -18.80
N LEU A 49 22.41 3.66 -17.78
CA LEU A 49 22.91 2.35 -17.36
C LEU A 49 22.20 1.27 -18.17
N THR A 50 22.88 0.74 -19.18
CA THR A 50 22.33 -0.28 -20.07
C THR A 50 21.86 -1.49 -19.27
N HIS A 51 20.64 -1.97 -19.54
CA HIS A 51 20.01 -3.10 -18.86
C HIS A 51 19.68 -2.89 -17.37
N ALA A 52 19.84 -1.69 -16.83
CA ALA A 52 19.45 -1.37 -15.45
C ALA A 52 18.09 -0.64 -15.42
N SER A 53 17.08 -1.25 -14.78
CA SER A 53 15.76 -0.64 -14.62
C SER A 53 15.04 -1.13 -13.38
N LEU A 54 14.17 -0.28 -12.81
CA LEU A 54 13.21 -0.66 -11.78
C LEU A 54 11.85 -1.00 -12.39
N PHE A 55 11.29 -2.16 -12.06
CA PHE A 55 9.91 -2.50 -12.39
C PHE A 55 8.99 -2.05 -11.25
N VAL A 56 8.11 -1.08 -11.52
CA VAL A 56 7.29 -0.41 -10.51
C VAL A 56 5.81 -0.41 -10.89
N HIS A 57 4.93 -0.36 -9.90
CA HIS A 57 3.51 -0.07 -10.10
C HIS A 57 3.15 1.31 -9.57
N ILE A 58 2.73 2.21 -10.46
CA ILE A 58 2.43 3.62 -10.16
C ILE A 58 0.92 3.78 -9.99
N ALA A 59 0.50 4.28 -8.83
CA ALA A 59 -0.89 4.64 -8.56
C ALA A 59 -0.96 6.07 -8.01
N ILE A 60 -1.67 6.96 -8.71
CA ILE A 60 -1.85 8.37 -8.34
C ILE A 60 -3.26 8.55 -7.79
N THR A 61 -3.40 9.15 -6.62
CA THR A 61 -4.72 9.38 -6.00
C THR A 61 -4.81 10.78 -5.39
N ASN A 62 -5.93 11.47 -5.61
CA ASN A 62 -6.21 12.81 -5.05
C ASN A 62 -6.64 12.80 -3.58
N ARG A 63 -6.45 11.68 -2.88
CA ARG A 63 -6.80 11.58 -1.48
C ARG A 63 -5.76 12.36 -0.69
N ARG A 64 -6.11 13.58 -0.23
CA ARG A 64 -5.33 14.37 0.76
C ARG A 64 -4.78 13.37 1.77
N GLY A 65 -3.46 13.19 1.84
CA GLY A 65 -2.76 12.07 2.48
C GLY A 65 -3.53 11.40 3.62
N GLY A 66 -4.37 10.41 3.31
CA GLY A 66 -5.42 9.95 4.22
C GLY A 66 -6.56 9.19 3.53
N GLY A 67 -6.25 8.52 2.41
CA GLY A 67 -7.21 7.73 1.67
C GLY A 67 -7.26 6.27 2.10
N LYS A 68 -8.42 5.74 2.48
CA LYS A 68 -8.60 4.32 2.90
C LYS A 68 -7.82 3.36 2.01
N ALA A 69 -6.88 2.63 2.62
CA ALA A 69 -6.00 1.68 1.94
C ALA A 69 -6.77 0.88 0.87
N GLN A 70 -6.39 1.04 -0.39
CA GLN A 70 -6.53 -0.06 -1.34
C GLN A 70 -5.84 -1.23 -0.65
N ARG A 71 -6.57 -2.33 -0.38
CA ARG A 71 -6.11 -3.46 0.43
C ARG A 71 -4.73 -3.91 -0.08
N ARG A 72 -3.67 -3.33 0.48
CA ARG A 72 -2.30 -3.79 0.38
C ARG A 72 -2.22 -5.06 1.23
N GLY A 73 -1.35 -5.97 0.83
CA GLY A 73 -1.25 -7.33 1.36
C GLY A 73 -1.21 -7.42 2.88
N LEU A 74 -1.40 -8.65 3.36
CA LEU A 74 -1.66 -9.13 4.72
C LEU A 74 -0.74 -8.63 5.86
N SER A 75 0.26 -7.81 5.59
CA SER A 75 1.20 -7.28 6.57
C SER A 75 0.82 -5.85 6.95
N VAL A 76 0.76 -5.57 8.25
CA VAL A 76 0.47 -4.26 8.88
C VAL A 76 -1.01 -3.98 9.15
N ARG A 77 -1.64 -4.84 9.95
CA ARG A 77 -2.54 -4.35 11.01
C ARG A 77 -1.85 -4.52 12.36
N ARG A 78 -0.97 -3.57 12.71
CA ARG A 78 -0.51 -3.40 14.09
C ARG A 78 -1.05 -2.08 14.61
N GLY A 79 -1.89 -2.19 15.64
CA GLY A 79 -2.24 -1.10 16.55
C GLY A 79 -3.41 -0.22 16.12
N VAL A 80 -4.57 -0.38 16.78
CA VAL A 80 -5.26 0.67 17.56
C VAL A 80 -6.71 0.24 17.80
N ARG A 81 -6.96 -0.24 19.03
CA ARG A 81 -8.14 -0.10 19.90
C ARG A 81 -8.27 -1.35 20.78
N ARG A 82 -7.90 -1.23 22.06
CA ARG A 82 -8.48 -2.09 23.11
C ARG A 82 -9.95 -1.69 23.26
N GLY A 83 -10.76 -2.19 22.33
CA GLY A 83 -12.20 -2.27 22.42
C GLY A 83 -12.56 -3.72 22.14
N ARG A 84 -13.61 -4.22 22.80
CA ARG A 84 -14.12 -5.58 22.66
C ARG A 84 -14.02 -6.08 21.22
N GLU A 85 -13.26 -7.14 20.99
CA GLU A 85 -12.86 -7.54 19.63
C GLU A 85 -13.97 -8.37 18.99
N TYR A 86 -14.94 -7.67 18.42
CA TYR A 86 -16.06 -8.33 17.76
C TYR A 86 -15.65 -8.97 16.43
N VAL A 87 -16.11 -10.20 16.20
CA VAL A 87 -16.01 -10.86 14.90
C VAL A 87 -16.79 -10.03 13.88
N THR A 88 -16.07 -9.50 12.87
CA THR A 88 -16.69 -8.74 11.77
C THR A 88 -16.85 -9.64 10.55
N LEU A 89 -18.07 -9.66 9.98
CA LEU A 89 -18.33 -10.33 8.71
C LEU A 89 -17.62 -9.60 7.58
N ARG A 90 -16.92 -10.36 6.73
CA ARG A 90 -16.23 -9.82 5.55
C ARG A 90 -17.20 -9.83 4.37
N ASN A 91 -17.24 -8.72 3.63
CA ASN A 91 -17.96 -8.64 2.36
C ASN A 91 -17.21 -9.46 1.30
N THR A 92 -17.91 -10.38 0.67
CA THR A 92 -17.41 -11.30 -0.36
C THR A 92 -17.51 -10.71 -1.77
N GLY A 93 -18.34 -9.69 -1.98
CA GLY A 93 -18.61 -9.08 -3.28
C GLY A 93 -19.70 -9.82 -4.07
N ILE A 94 -20.29 -10.87 -3.51
CA ILE A 94 -21.37 -11.65 -4.10
C ILE A 94 -22.64 -11.31 -3.34
N LYS A 95 -23.51 -10.50 -3.96
CA LYS A 95 -24.71 -9.94 -3.31
C LYS A 95 -25.57 -11.00 -2.61
N VAL A 96 -25.79 -12.16 -3.23
CA VAL A 96 -26.59 -13.25 -2.65
C VAL A 96 -25.96 -13.79 -1.36
N LEU A 97 -24.65 -14.00 -1.35
CA LEU A 97 -23.94 -14.46 -0.16
C LEU A 97 -23.91 -13.37 0.92
N ASP A 98 -23.60 -12.13 0.54
CA ASP A 98 -23.55 -11.02 1.49
C ASP A 98 -24.91 -10.75 2.14
N ASP A 99 -26.00 -10.87 1.39
CA ASP A 99 -27.37 -10.72 1.92
C ASP A 99 -27.78 -11.89 2.82
N THR A 100 -27.34 -13.11 2.48
CA THR A 100 -27.60 -14.31 3.31
C THR A 100 -26.90 -14.20 4.67
N PHE A 101 -25.66 -13.71 4.71
CA PHE A 101 -24.88 -13.61 5.94
C PHE A 101 -25.07 -12.29 6.70
N ARG A 102 -25.70 -11.27 6.10
CA ARG A 102 -25.95 -9.97 6.74
C ARG A 102 -26.63 -10.07 8.12
N PRO A 103 -27.66 -10.92 8.34
CA PRO A 103 -28.32 -11.02 9.65
C PRO A 103 -27.43 -11.66 10.74
N ALA A 104 -26.39 -12.40 10.37
CA ALA A 104 -25.54 -13.12 11.32
C ALA A 104 -24.63 -12.19 12.15
N SER A 105 -24.53 -10.89 11.81
CA SER A 105 -23.70 -9.95 12.57
C SER A 105 -24.17 -9.72 14.00
N GLY A 106 -25.48 -9.76 14.25
CA GLY A 106 -26.06 -9.60 15.59
C GLY A 106 -25.73 -10.79 16.51
N PRO A 107 -26.11 -12.02 16.12
CA PRO A 107 -25.82 -13.21 16.90
C PRO A 107 -24.32 -13.44 17.17
N LEU A 108 -23.45 -13.11 16.21
CA LEU A 108 -21.99 -13.22 16.40
C LEU A 108 -21.48 -12.24 17.46
N ARG A 109 -22.09 -11.06 17.55
CA ARG A 109 -21.76 -10.06 18.57
C ARG A 109 -22.15 -10.56 19.96
N GLU A 110 -23.39 -11.01 20.10
CA GLU A 110 -23.93 -11.55 21.36
C GLU A 110 -23.14 -12.79 21.82
N ALA A 111 -22.80 -13.69 20.90
CA ALA A 111 -21.97 -14.85 21.22
C ALA A 111 -20.55 -14.47 21.66
N THR A 112 -19.98 -13.40 21.10
CA THR A 112 -18.68 -12.86 21.53
C THR A 112 -18.80 -12.25 22.93
N ASP A 113 -19.89 -11.52 23.20
CA ASP A 113 -20.15 -10.93 24.52
C ASP A 113 -20.29 -12.04 25.59
N LEU A 114 -21.13 -13.06 25.34
CA LEU A 114 -21.34 -14.18 26.26
C LEU A 114 -20.08 -15.00 26.54
N ARG A 115 -19.21 -15.18 25.53
CA ARG A 115 -17.96 -15.94 25.69
C ARG A 115 -16.98 -15.24 26.61
N GLU A 116 -16.87 -13.92 26.53
CA GLU A 116 -15.96 -13.14 27.36
C GLU A 116 -16.49 -12.96 28.78
N ASP A 117 -17.82 -12.82 28.96
CA ASP A 117 -18.43 -12.71 30.30
C ASP A 117 -18.35 -14.03 31.10
N ALA A 118 -18.07 -15.15 30.42
CA ALA A 118 -17.88 -16.46 31.00
C ALA A 118 -16.41 -16.80 31.36
N GLN A 119 -15.45 -15.90 31.11
CA GLN A 119 -14.02 -16.04 31.46
C GLN A 119 -13.64 -15.21 32.68
#